data_AF-A0AAP5V5R9-F1
#
_entry.id   AF-A0AAP5V5R9-F1
#
_cell.length_a   1.000
_cell.length_b   1.000
_cell.length_c   1.000
_cell.angle_alpha   90.00
_cell.angle_beta   90.00
_cell.angle_gamma   90.00
#
_symmetry.space_group_name_H-M   'P 1'
#
loop_
_entity.id
_entity.type
_entity.pdbx_description
1 polymer ?
#
loop_
_entity_poly.entity_id
_entity_poly.type
_entity_poly.pdbx_seq_one_letter_code
_entity_poly.pdbx_strand_id
1 'polypeptide(L)' 'MHELKYSPSELRELYEAPREYKALLYGAIAYKLDLLEKEAKKS' A
#
# COMPACT_ATOMS: atom_id res chain seq x y z
N MET A 1 -16.39 1.94 4.39
CA MET A 1 -14.94 1.60 4.39
C MET A 1 -14.88 0.08 4.38
N HIS A 2 -14.43 -0.55 3.28
CA HIS A 2 -14.16 -2.00 3.32
C HIS A 2 -12.86 -2.17 4.10
N GLU A 3 -12.93 -2.67 5.32
CA GLU A 3 -11.72 -3.04 6.08
C GLU A 3 -10.96 -4.11 5.30
N LEU A 4 -9.73 -3.81 4.90
CA LEU A 4 -8.82 -4.80 4.35
C LEU A 4 -8.43 -5.74 5.47
N LYS A 5 -9.10 -6.89 5.56
CA LYS A 5 -8.78 -7.93 6.54
C LYS A 5 -7.69 -8.83 5.98
N TYR A 6 -6.43 -8.44 6.22
CA TYR A 6 -5.30 -9.33 5.99
C TYR A 6 -5.25 -10.39 7.09
N SER A 7 -5.16 -11.66 6.70
CA SER A 7 -4.81 -12.74 7.62
C SER A 7 -3.39 -12.56 8.14
N PRO A 8 -3.06 -13.09 9.33
CA PRO A 8 -1.69 -13.06 9.85
C PRO A 8 -0.64 -13.67 8.91
N SER A 9 -1.01 -14.68 8.11
CA SER A 9 -0.15 -15.28 7.09
C SER A 9 0.19 -14.32 5.96
N GLU A 10 -0.79 -13.57 5.45
CA GLU A 10 -0.56 -12.58 4.37
C GLU A 10 0.35 -11.44 4.84
N LEU A 11 0.21 -11.02 6.11
CA LEU A 11 1.12 -10.04 6.71
C LEU A 11 2.54 -10.57 6.85
N ARG A 12 2.69 -11.86 7.18
CA ARG A 12 3.99 -12.53 7.28
C ARG A 12 4.66 -12.65 5.93
N GLU A 13 3.95 -13.05 4.89
CA GLU A 13 4.46 -13.12 3.52
C GLU A 13 4.96 -11.75 3.05
N LEU A 14 4.22 -10.68 3.35
CA LEU A 14 4.64 -9.32 3.05
C LEU A 14 5.91 -8.93 3.83
N TYR A 15 6.02 -9.30 5.10
CA TYR A 15 7.21 -9.02 5.92
C TYR A 15 8.45 -9.76 5.38
N GLU A 16 8.29 -11.03 5.02
CA GLU A 16 9.35 -11.91 4.51
C GLU A 16 9.70 -11.65 3.04
N ALA A 17 8.91 -10.83 2.31
CA ALA A 17 9.15 -10.53 0.91
C ALA A 17 10.53 -9.87 0.65
N PRO A 18 11.08 -10.01 -0.58
CA PRO A 18 12.33 -9.35 -0.97
C PRO A 18 12.30 -7.83 -0.77
N ARG A 19 13.46 -7.24 -0.49
CA ARG A 19 13.58 -5.80 -0.22
C ARG A 19 13.11 -4.97 -1.41
N GLU A 20 13.45 -5.41 -2.61
CA GLU A 20 13.13 -4.77 -3.89
C GLU A 20 11.61 -4.77 -4.11
N TYR A 21 10.95 -5.88 -3.80
CA TYR A 21 9.49 -5.99 -3.88
C TYR A 21 8.80 -5.03 -2.90
N LYS A 22 9.26 -4.99 -1.64
CA LYS A 22 8.73 -4.05 -0.65
C LYS A 22 8.93 -2.59 -1.06
N ALA A 23 10.09 -2.26 -1.61
CA ALA A 23 10.38 -0.91 -2.10
C ALA A 23 9.43 -0.51 -3.24
N LEU A 24 9.19 -1.41 -4.20
CA LEU A 24 8.24 -1.18 -5.28
C LEU A 24 6.81 -0.99 -4.74
N LEU A 25 6.36 -1.88 -3.84
CA LEU A 25 5.03 -1.83 -3.26
C LEU A 25 4.80 -0.51 -2.51
N TYR A 26 5.72 -0.12 -1.62
CA TYR A 26 5.59 1.13 -0.87
C TYR A 26 5.65 2.35 -1.77
N GLY A 27 6.47 2.34 -2.82
CA GLY A 27 6.49 3.39 -3.83
C GLY A 27 5.15 3.54 -4.55
N ALA A 28 4.54 2.42 -4.96
CA ALA A 28 3.23 2.42 -5.62
C ALA A 28 2.11 2.93 -4.69
N ILE A 29 2.13 2.54 -3.41
CA ILE A 29 1.19 3.03 -2.40
C ILE A 29 1.34 4.55 -2.23
N ALA A 30 2.56 5.04 -2.04
CA ALA A 30 2.82 6.48 -1.91
C ALA A 30 2.31 7.27 -3.12
N TYR A 31 2.61 6.80 -4.33
CA TYR A 31 2.10 7.42 -5.55
C TYR A 31 0.57 7.49 -5.61
N LYS A 32 -0.12 6.41 -5.22
CA LYS A 32 -1.59 6.40 -5.21
C LYS A 32 -2.16 7.36 -4.17
N LEU A 33 -1.53 7.46 -2.99
CA LEU A 33 -1.92 8.42 -1.95
C LEU A 33 -1.76 9.87 -2.44
N ASP A 34 -0.65 10.19 -3.10
CA ASP A 34 -0.44 11.53 -3.69
C ASP A 34 -1.52 11.90 -4.72
N LEU A 35 -1.93 10.94 -5.56
CA LEU A 35 -3.02 11.16 -6.52
C LEU A 35 -4.34 11.43 -5.81
N LEU A 36 -4.68 10.62 -4.80
CA LEU A 36 -5.91 10.78 -4.03
C LEU A 36 -5.92 12.11 -3.25
N GLU A 37 -4.79 12.55 -2.71
CA GLU A 37 -4.67 13.85 -2.05
C GLU A 37 -4.92 15.00 -3.03
N LYS A 38 -4.35 14.91 -4.24
CA LYS A 38 -4.59 15.90 -5.31
C LYS A 38 -6.05 15.92 -5.77
N GLU A 39 -6.71 14.77 -5.83
CA GLU A 39 -8.14 14.66 -6.16
C GLU A 39 -9.01 15.25 -5.03
N ALA A 40 -8.69 14.96 -3.77
CA ALA A 40 -9.42 15.48 -2.62
C ALA A 40 -9.36 17.01 -2.54
N LYS A 41 -8.21 17.63 -2.88
CA LYS A 41 -8.05 19.09 -2.92
C LYS A 41 -8.80 19.79 -4.06
N LYS A 42 -9.30 19.05 -5.05
CA LYS A 42 -10.09 19.59 -6.17
C LYS A 42 -11.60 19.58 -5.91
N SER A 43 -12.04 18.90 -4.84
CA SER A 43 -13.46 18.76 -4.46
C SER A 43 -13.89 19.82 -3.46
#